data_AF-A0A7J7G990-F1
#
_entry.id   AF-A0A7J7G990-F1
#
_cell.length_a   1.000
_cell.length_b   1.000
_cell.length_c   1.000
_cell.angle_alpha   90.00
_cell.angle_beta   90.00
_cell.angle_gamma   90.00
#
_symmetry.space_group_name_H-M   'P 1'
#
loop_
_entity.id
_entity.type
_entity.pdbx_description
1 polymer ?
#
loop_
_entity_poly.entity_id
_entity_poly.type
_entity_poly.pdbx_seq_one_letter_code
_entity_poly.pdbx_strand_id
1 'polypeptide(L)'
;MQNIANGRAKMILSEGDEHAEEKVDEVVNQFLKDVKEDMLETKGWPINLSTYVVSKAALNAYSRIWATKFPNFQFDVEEGAKGPVALALTPVGGPSGLFFDRMEMSSF
;
A
#
# COMPACT_ATOMS: atom_id res chain seq x y z
N MET A 1 6.97 -7.95 8.29
CA MET A 1 7.55 -6.60 8.42
C MET A 1 8.80 -6.66 9.28
N GLN A 2 9.99 -6.54 8.69
CA GLN A 2 11.27 -6.57 9.44
C GLN A 2 11.77 -5.17 9.85
N ASN A 3 11.36 -4.09 9.17
CA ASN A 3 12.02 -2.78 9.29
C ASN A 3 11.28 -1.76 10.18
N ILE A 4 10.14 -2.11 10.77
CA ILE A 4 9.39 -1.24 11.69
C ILE A 4 9.57 -1.78 13.12
N ALA A 5 10.23 -1.03 13.99
CA ALA A 5 10.46 -1.40 15.39
C ALA A 5 9.31 -0.95 16.31
N ASN A 6 8.50 0.02 15.88
CA ASN A 6 7.27 0.44 16.57
C ASN A 6 6.30 -0.75 16.70
N GLY A 7 6.16 -1.29 17.92
CA GLY A 7 5.41 -2.51 18.18
C GLY A 7 3.93 -2.42 17.80
N ARG A 8 3.28 -1.30 18.11
CA ARG A 8 1.88 -1.04 17.75
C ARG A 8 1.71 -1.00 16.23
N ALA A 9 2.53 -0.21 15.54
CA ALA A 9 2.46 -0.09 14.08
C ALA A 9 2.74 -1.43 13.39
N LYS A 10 3.73 -2.17 13.86
CA LYS A 10 4.09 -3.49 13.32
C LYS A 10 2.94 -4.49 13.45
N MET A 11 2.24 -4.50 14.59
CA MET A 11 1.08 -5.37 14.81
C MET A 11 -0.06 -5.01 13.85
N ILE A 12 -0.50 -3.75 13.88
CA ILE A 12 -1.64 -3.26 13.09
C ILE A 12 -1.40 -3.41 11.58
N LEU A 13 -0.21 -3.11 11.08
CA LEU A 13 0.07 -3.23 9.64
C LEU A 13 0.22 -4.71 9.21
N SER A 14 0.44 -5.63 10.15
CA SER A 14 0.62 -7.07 9.86
C SER A 14 -0.71 -7.81 9.91
N GLU A 15 -1.56 -7.44 10.86
CA GLU A 15 -2.91 -8.00 11.04
C GLU A 15 -3.88 -7.32 10.08
N GLY A 16 -4.64 -8.12 9.33
CA GLY A 16 -5.69 -7.62 8.44
C GLY A 16 -7.01 -8.26 8.84
N ASP A 17 -7.91 -7.47 9.40
CA ASP A 17 -9.32 -7.81 9.53
C ASP A 17 -10.18 -6.62 9.04
N GLU A 18 -11.47 -6.85 8.83
CA GLU A 18 -12.38 -5.84 8.28
C GLU A 18 -12.54 -4.58 9.17
N HIS A 19 -12.17 -4.66 10.45
CA HIS A 19 -12.23 -3.57 11.43
C HIS A 19 -10.88 -2.87 11.61
N ALA A 20 -9.86 -3.24 10.82
CA ALA A 20 -8.52 -2.69 10.91
C ALA A 20 -8.30 -1.43 10.05
N GLU A 21 -9.24 -1.04 9.17
CA GLU A 21 -9.07 0.10 8.25
C GLU A 21 -8.75 1.39 9.00
N GLU A 22 -9.60 1.76 9.97
CA GLU A 22 -9.40 2.94 10.82
C GLU A 22 -8.10 2.86 11.63
N LYS A 23 -7.69 1.67 12.06
CA LYS A 23 -6.44 1.47 12.81
C LYS A 23 -5.22 1.67 11.92
N VAL A 24 -5.28 1.25 10.65
CA VAL A 24 -4.22 1.52 9.67
C VAL A 24 -4.13 3.02 9.41
N ASP A 25 -5.25 3.72 9.26
CA ASP A 25 -5.29 5.18 9.12
C ASP A 25 -4.63 5.88 10.32
N GLU A 26 -4.95 5.45 11.54
CA GLU A 26 -4.33 5.99 12.76
C GLU A 26 -2.81 5.81 12.78
N VAL A 27 -2.31 4.65 12.35
CA VAL A 27 -0.87 4.37 12.27
C VAL A 27 -0.20 5.27 11.24
N VAL A 28 -0.81 5.46 10.07
CA VAL A 28 -0.31 6.36 9.02
C VAL A 28 -0.31 7.80 9.50
N ASN A 29 -1.38 8.26 10.14
CA ASN A 29 -1.47 9.63 10.68
C ASN A 29 -0.44 9.86 11.80
N GLN A 30 -0.22 8.88 12.67
CA GLN A 30 0.82 8.95 13.69
C GLN A 30 2.22 9.04 13.05
N PHE A 31 2.48 8.24 12.02
CA PHE A 31 3.74 8.32 11.28
C PHE A 31 3.95 9.71 10.67
N LEU A 32 2.95 10.27 9.99
CA LEU A 32 3.04 11.62 9.40
C LEU A 32 3.30 12.71 10.45
N LYS A 33 2.73 12.57 11.64
CA LYS A 33 3.01 13.46 12.77
C LYS A 33 4.47 13.32 13.23
N ASP A 34 4.93 12.08 13.45
CA ASP A 34 6.29 11.81 13.92
C ASP A 34 7.36 12.23 12.90
N VAL A 35 7.07 12.18 11.59
CA VAL A 35 7.92 12.77 10.53
C VAL A 35 8.07 14.29 10.72
N LYS A 36 6.96 15.00 10.96
CA LYS A 36 6.97 16.47 11.12
C LYS A 36 7.68 16.92 12.40
N GLU A 37 7.65 16.08 13.42
CA GLU A 37 8.26 16.34 14.73
C GLU A 37 9.71 15.78 14.82
N ASP A 38 10.26 15.25 13.73
CA ASP A 38 11.60 14.63 13.66
C ASP A 38 11.82 13.51 14.71
N MET A 39 10.77 12.71 14.94
CA MET A 39 10.74 11.67 15.97
C MET A 39 10.84 10.25 15.41
N LEU A 40 11.37 10.07 14.20
CA LEU A 40 11.39 8.77 13.54
C LEU A 40 12.16 7.71 14.35
N GLU A 41 13.41 8.02 14.72
CA GLU A 41 14.26 7.09 15.47
C GLU A 41 13.70 6.78 16.86
N THR A 42 13.32 7.84 17.58
CA THR A 42 12.85 7.72 18.97
C THR A 42 11.52 6.99 19.09
N LYS A 43 10.68 7.02 18.03
CA LYS A 43 9.41 6.27 17.95
C LYS A 43 9.55 4.90 17.27
N GLY A 44 10.76 4.50 16.91
CA GLY A 44 11.04 3.18 16.31
C GLY A 44 10.54 3.04 14.86
N TRP A 45 10.42 4.15 14.14
CA TRP A 45 10.18 4.14 12.70
C TRP A 45 11.48 3.83 11.94
N PRO A 46 11.39 3.30 10.70
CA PRO A 46 12.57 3.14 9.87
C PRO A 46 13.23 4.50 9.60
N ILE A 47 14.56 4.57 9.60
CA ILE A 47 15.28 5.80 9.25
C ILE A 47 15.49 5.90 7.74
N ASN A 48 15.93 4.80 7.13
CA ASN A 48 16.17 4.73 5.69
C ASN A 48 14.88 4.38 4.96
N LEU A 49 14.55 5.14 3.92
CA LEU A 49 13.37 4.93 3.08
C LEU A 49 12.07 4.86 3.90
N SER A 50 12.00 5.59 5.02
CA SER A 50 10.91 5.49 6.00
C SER A 50 9.52 5.59 5.38
N THR A 51 9.31 6.65 4.59
CA THR A 51 8.06 6.93 3.88
C THR A 51 7.70 5.82 2.89
N TYR A 52 8.68 5.25 2.18
CA TYR A 52 8.48 4.14 1.26
C TYR A 52 8.11 2.85 2.01
N VAL A 53 8.82 2.53 3.10
CA VAL A 53 8.57 1.33 3.92
C VAL A 53 7.17 1.40 4.55
N VAL A 54 6.81 2.52 5.15
CA VAL A 54 5.50 2.70 5.80
C VAL A 54 4.37 2.72 4.76
N SER A 55 4.54 3.39 3.62
CA SER A 55 3.51 3.40 2.57
C SER A 55 3.27 2.02 1.96
N LYS A 56 4.31 1.24 1.68
CA LYS A 56 4.18 -0.14 1.19
C LYS A 56 3.59 -1.08 2.24
N ALA A 57 3.92 -0.89 3.52
CA ALA A 57 3.31 -1.65 4.60
C ALA A 57 1.80 -1.35 4.73
N ALA A 58 1.42 -0.07 4.69
CA ALA A 58 0.01 0.36 4.72
C ALA A 58 -0.76 -0.16 3.51
N LEU A 59 -0.21 -0.02 2.30
CA LEU A 59 -0.81 -0.55 1.07
C LEU A 59 -1.11 -2.05 1.20
N ASN A 60 -0.14 -2.84 1.67
CA ASN A 60 -0.32 -4.27 1.87
C ASN A 60 -1.39 -4.58 2.93
N ALA A 61 -1.50 -3.76 3.99
CA ALA A 61 -2.54 -3.91 5.01
C ALA A 61 -3.93 -3.65 4.41
N TYR A 62 -4.13 -2.53 3.70
CA TYR A 62 -5.40 -2.24 3.01
C TYR A 62 -5.77 -3.32 2.00
N SER A 63 -4.80 -3.84 1.22
CA SER A 63 -5.07 -4.93 0.28
C SER A 63 -5.65 -6.17 0.96
N ARG A 64 -5.19 -6.52 2.18
CA ARG A 64 -5.76 -7.64 2.95
C ARG A 64 -7.16 -7.33 3.47
N ILE A 65 -7.36 -6.13 4.02
CA ILE A 65 -8.66 -5.68 4.55
C ILE A 65 -9.72 -5.72 3.44
N TRP A 66 -9.37 -5.24 2.24
CA TRP A 66 -10.28 -5.25 1.11
C TRP A 66 -10.53 -6.66 0.57
N ALA A 67 -9.51 -7.52 0.56
CA ALA A 67 -9.69 -8.93 0.20
C ALA A 67 -10.65 -9.66 1.17
N THR A 68 -10.66 -9.31 2.46
CA THR A 68 -11.63 -9.85 3.43
C THR A 68 -13.02 -9.23 3.28
N LYS A 69 -13.10 -7.91 3.07
CA LYS A 69 -14.37 -7.15 2.97
C LYS A 69 -15.12 -7.47 1.67
N PHE A 70 -14.40 -7.80 0.62
CA PHE A 70 -14.94 -8.11 -0.70
C PHE A 70 -14.39 -9.46 -1.19
N PRO A 71 -14.87 -10.60 -0.67
CA PRO A 71 -14.38 -11.92 -1.06
C PRO A 71 -14.58 -12.22 -2.56
N ASN A 72 -15.57 -11.56 -3.19
CA ASN A 72 -15.84 -11.65 -4.63
C ASN A 72 -14.99 -10.67 -5.47
N PHE A 73 -14.11 -9.88 -4.85
CA PHE A 73 -13.16 -8.98 -5.52
C PHE A 73 -11.83 -9.69 -5.85
N GLN A 74 -11.73 -11.00 -5.59
CA GLN A 74 -10.65 -11.81 -6.13
C GLN A 74 -10.81 -11.93 -7.66
N PHE A 75 -10.02 -11.12 -8.36
CA PHE A 75 -9.64 -11.44 -9.73
C PHE A 75 -8.78 -12.70 -9.69
N ASP A 76 -9.03 -13.64 -10.61
CA ASP A 76 -8.06 -14.70 -10.82
C ASP A 76 -6.73 -14.10 -11.32
N VAL A 77 -5.68 -14.92 -11.31
CA VAL A 77 -4.33 -14.49 -11.70
C VAL A 77 -4.33 -13.91 -13.12
N GLU A 78 -5.16 -14.44 -14.01
CA GLU A 78 -5.27 -13.98 -15.39
C GLU A 78 -5.85 -12.56 -15.43
N GLU A 79 -7.01 -12.37 -14.81
CA GLU A 79 -7.75 -11.10 -14.80
C GLU A 79 -6.95 -9.99 -14.11
N GLY A 80 -6.25 -10.30 -13.01
CA GLY A 80 -5.36 -9.36 -12.33
C GLY A 80 -4.08 -9.02 -13.10
N ALA A 81 -3.56 -9.94 -13.90
CA ALA A 81 -2.33 -9.73 -14.68
C ALA A 81 -2.56 -8.97 -16.00
N LYS A 82 -3.80 -8.95 -16.53
CA LYS A 82 -4.14 -8.33 -17.82
C LYS A 82 -3.64 -6.89 -17.97
N GLY A 83 -3.89 -6.02 -16.98
CA GLY A 83 -3.46 -4.62 -17.03
C GLY A 83 -1.94 -4.47 -17.17
N PRO A 84 -1.14 -4.96 -16.21
CA PRO A 84 0.32 -4.92 -16.30
C PRO A 84 0.90 -5.58 -17.57
N VAL A 85 0.34 -6.71 -18.00
CA VAL A 85 0.80 -7.43 -19.21
C VAL A 85 0.51 -6.62 -20.47
N ALA A 86 -0.68 -6.02 -20.59
CA ALA A 86 -1.02 -5.16 -21.73
C ALA A 86 -0.09 -3.94 -21.82
N LEU A 87 0.24 -3.32 -20.69
CA LEU A 87 1.21 -2.22 -20.63
C LEU A 87 2.62 -2.67 -21.03
N ALA A 88 3.06 -3.85 -20.60
CA ALA A 88 4.37 -4.39 -20.96
C ALA A 88 4.49 -4.70 -22.47
N LEU A 89 3.37 -5.06 -23.12
CA LEU A 89 3.30 -5.40 -24.54
C LEU A 89 2.93 -4.22 -25.45
N THR A 90 2.85 -3.01 -24.91
CA THR A 90 2.43 -1.85 -25.70
C THR A 90 3.45 -1.55 -26.81
N PRO A 91 3.02 -1.30 -28.06
CA PRO A 91 3.94 -0.99 -29.16
C PRO A 91 4.80 0.24 -28.86
N VAL A 92 5.96 0.31 -29.53
CA VAL A 92 6.83 1.49 -29.47
C VAL A 92 6.05 2.73 -29.93
N GLY A 93 6.08 3.79 -29.11
CA GLY A 93 5.25 4.98 -29.30
C GLY A 93 3.93 4.98 -28.52
N GLY A 94 3.68 3.96 -27.70
CA GLY A 94 2.54 3.89 -26.79
C GLY A 94 2.53 4.96 -25.69
N PRO A 95 1.40 5.12 -24.99
CA PRO A 95 1.24 6.08 -23.90
C PRO A 95 2.27 5.89 -22.78
N SER A 96 2.82 6.99 -22.27
CA SER A 96 3.75 7.01 -21.13
C SER A 96 3.33 8.08 -20.13
N GLY A 97 3.59 7.83 -18.83
CA GLY A 97 3.27 8.76 -17.76
C GLY A 97 1.79 8.89 -17.41
N LEU A 98 0.97 7.89 -17.74
CA LEU A 98 -0.49 7.88 -17.52
C LEU A 98 -0.88 6.82 -16.49
N PHE A 99 -2.05 7.01 -15.87
CA PHE A 99 -2.67 6.03 -14.99
C PHE A 99 -3.68 5.18 -15.78
N PHE A 100 -3.76 3.89 -15.43
CA PHE A 100 -4.70 2.94 -16.01
C PHE A 100 -5.48 2.26 -14.88
N ASP A 101 -6.81 2.33 -14.95
CA ASP A 101 -7.69 1.49 -14.15
C ASP A 101 -7.98 0.23 -14.96
N ARG A 102 -7.42 -0.90 -14.51
CA ARG A 102 -7.37 -2.16 -15.25
C ARG A 102 -6.67 -2.01 -16.61
N MET A 103 -7.43 -2.00 -17.70
CA MET A 103 -6.90 -1.83 -19.06
C MET A 103 -7.33 -0.49 -19.69
N GLU A 104 -8.03 0.36 -18.94
CA GLU A 104 -8.54 1.64 -19.43
C GLU A 104 -7.72 2.80 -18.87
N MET A 105 -7.37 3.74 -19.73
CA MET A 105 -6.69 4.97 -19.32
C MET A 105 -7.65 5.80 -18.45
N SER A 106 -7.16 6.27 -17.31
CA SER A 106 -7.96 7.02 -16.33
C SER A 106 -7.22 8.26 -15.84
N SER A 107 -7.92 9.15 -15.17
CA SER A 107 -7.33 10.27 -14.45
C SER A 107 -6.63 9.80 -13.17
N PHE A 108 -5.61 10.54 -12.75
CA PHE A 108 -4.97 10.37 -11.44
C PHE A 108 -5.91 10.74 -10.28
#